data_AF-A0A4Q0AS05-F1
#
_entry.id   AF-A0A4Q0AS05-F1
#
_cell.length_a   1.000
_cell.length_b   1.000
_cell.length_c   1.000
_cell.angle_alpha   90.00
_cell.angle_beta   90.00
_cell.angle_gamma   90.00
#
_symmetry.space_group_name_H-M   'P 1'
#
loop_
_entity.id
_entity.type
_entity.pdbx_description
1 polymer ?
#
loop_
_entity_poly.entity_id
_entity_poly.type
_entity_poly.pdbx_seq_one_letter_code
_entity_poly.pdbx_strand_id
1 'polypeptide(L)' 'MKKLNELMQEIILITTKIETDYPELYRYLDETPLVICDTEEKAICLADMEKYLESLKEQLEHHIATHIGQSNMPS' A
#
# COMPACT_ATOMS: atom_id res chain seq x y z
N MET A 1 4.06 20.52 7.12
CA MET A 1 4.77 19.22 7.14
C MET A 1 4.06 18.08 7.90
N LYS A 2 2.85 18.26 8.46
CA LYS A 2 2.16 17.15 9.19
C LYS A 2 1.65 16.03 8.27
N LYS A 3 1.06 16.42 7.12
CA LYS A 3 0.40 15.49 6.19
C LYS A 3 1.35 14.46 5.54
N LEU A 4 2.59 14.84 5.25
CA LEU A 4 3.58 13.92 4.66
C LEU A 4 4.03 12.84 5.65
N ASN A 5 4.27 13.23 6.91
CA ASN A 5 4.64 12.28 7.95
C ASN A 5 3.50 11.32 8.28
N GLU A 6 2.26 11.80 8.30
CA GLU A 6 1.06 10.97 8.49
C GLU A 6 0.92 9.93 7.35
N LEU A 7 1.05 10.35 6.10
CA LEU A 7 1.02 9.44 4.95
C LEU A 7 2.14 8.41 4.99
N MET A 8 3.35 8.84 5.34
CA MET A 8 4.49 7.92 5.47
C MET A 8 4.25 6.89 6.60
N GLN A 9 3.68 7.31 7.72
CA GLN A 9 3.31 6.39 8.80
C GLN A 9 2.22 5.41 8.36
N GLU A 10 1.19 5.85 7.64
CA GLU A 10 0.17 4.96 7.10
C GLU A 10 0.73 3.94 6.10
N ILE A 11 1.63 4.37 5.22
CA ILE A 11 2.32 3.48 4.26
C ILE A 11 3.13 2.43 5.03
N ILE A 12 3.93 2.83 6.03
CA ILE A 12 4.73 1.90 6.85
C ILE A 12 3.80 0.90 7.56
N LEU A 13 2.69 1.37 8.12
CA LEU A 13 1.79 0.53 8.90
C LEU A 13 1.07 -0.50 8.02
N ILE A 14 0.62 -0.10 6.83
CA ILE A 14 0.01 -1.02 5.85
C ILE A 14 1.02 -2.01 5.30
N THR A 15 2.21 -1.55 4.90
CA THR A 15 3.24 -2.45 4.34
C THR A 15 3.73 -3.45 5.38
N THR A 16 3.89 -3.03 6.65
CA THR A 16 4.19 -3.94 7.77
C THR A 16 3.08 -4.96 7.97
N LYS A 17 1.81 -4.53 7.96
CA LYS A 17 0.67 -5.44 8.06
C LYS A 17 0.63 -6.45 6.91
N ILE A 18 0.92 -6.00 5.69
CA ILE A 18 1.00 -6.88 4.52
C ILE A 18 2.15 -7.87 4.70
N GLU A 19 3.33 -7.43 5.16
CA GLU A 19 4.46 -8.32 5.42
C GLU A 19 4.16 -9.38 6.50
N THR A 20 3.48 -9.01 7.59
CA THR A 20 3.23 -9.91 8.72
C THR A 20 2.03 -10.81 8.50
N ASP A 21 0.92 -10.27 7.98
CA ASP A 21 -0.37 -10.95 7.94
C ASP A 21 -0.67 -11.52 6.54
N TYR A 22 -0.08 -10.94 5.49
CA TYR A 22 -0.33 -11.29 4.09
C TYR A 22 0.98 -11.38 3.27
N PRO A 23 1.98 -12.19 3.70
CA PRO A 23 3.30 -12.24 3.06
C PRO A 23 3.24 -12.64 1.58
N GLU A 24 2.16 -13.30 1.15
CA GLU A 24 1.88 -13.60 -0.26
C GLU A 24 1.65 -12.34 -1.08
N LEU A 25 0.94 -11.35 -0.53
CA LEU A 25 0.70 -10.06 -1.16
C LEU A 25 1.97 -9.20 -1.17
N TYR A 26 2.82 -9.33 -0.13
CA TYR A 26 4.10 -8.62 -0.05
C TYR A 26 5.03 -8.92 -1.23
N ARG A 27 5.01 -10.14 -1.77
CA ARG A 27 5.83 -10.53 -2.95
C ARG A 27 5.47 -9.74 -4.21
N TYR A 28 4.24 -9.25 -4.33
CA TYR A 28 3.79 -8.45 -5.47
C TYR A 28 4.11 -6.95 -5.27
N LEU A 29 4.32 -6.51 -4.03
CA LEU A 29 4.66 -5.11 -3.72
C LEU A 29 6.08 -4.73 -4.15
N ASP A 30 7.03 -5.66 -4.06
CA ASP A 30 8.44 -5.44 -4.44
C ASP A 30 8.60 -5.08 -5.93
N GLU A 31 7.61 -5.41 -6.75
CA GLU A 31 7.59 -5.11 -8.19
C GLU A 31 7.01 -3.73 -8.52
N THR A 32 6.54 -2.95 -7.54
CA THR A 32 5.93 -1.63 -7.77
C THR A 32 6.94 -0.51 -7.52
N PRO A 33 7.65 0.00 -8.54
CA PRO A 33 8.58 1.12 -8.36
C PRO A 33 7.83 2.39 -7.98
N LEU A 34 8.15 2.94 -6.80
CA LEU A 34 7.75 4.29 -6.40
C LEU A 34 8.49 5.31 -7.28
N VAL A 35 7.76 5.95 -8.19
CA VAL A 35 8.29 7.07 -8.97
C VAL A 35 8.39 8.29 -8.05
N ILE A 36 9.58 8.51 -7.52
CA ILE A 36 9.90 9.75 -6.80
C ILE A 36 10.04 10.84 -7.85
N CYS A 37 9.20 11.88 -7.77
CA CYS A 37 9.24 13.02 -8.68
C CYS A 37 10.65 13.61 -8.75
N ASP A 38 11.19 13.69 -9.98
CA ASP A 38 12.53 14.18 -10.30
C ASP A 38 12.54 15.73 -10.41
N THR A 39 11.92 16.39 -9.43
CA THR A 39 12.08 17.84 -9.24
C THR A 39 13.40 18.09 -8.52
N GLU A 40 14.11 19.17 -8.84
CA GLU A 40 15.47 19.48 -8.32
C GLU A 40 15.59 19.44 -6.79
N GLU A 41 14.47 19.53 -6.08
CA GLU A 41 14.33 19.12 -4.70
C GLU A 41 13.64 17.75 -4.64
N LYS A 42 14.31 16.74 -4.06
CA LYS A 42 13.81 15.38 -3.77
C LYS A 42 12.60 15.39 -2.81
N ALA A 43 11.56 16.14 -3.15
CA ALA A 43 10.28 16.12 -2.48
C ALA A 43 9.46 15.04 -3.17
N ILE A 44 9.24 13.93 -2.46
CA ILE A 44 8.19 12.98 -2.84
C ILE A 44 6.92 13.81 -3.02
N CYS A 45 6.33 13.79 -4.21
CA CYS A 45 5.11 14.53 -4.46
C CYS A 45 4.03 13.92 -3.57
N LEU A 46 3.41 14.74 -2.72
CA LEU A 46 2.37 14.31 -1.78
C LEU A 46 1.27 13.50 -2.49
N ALA A 47 0.94 13.90 -3.72
CA ALA A 47 -0.05 13.24 -4.56
C ALA A 47 0.36 11.81 -4.98
N ASP A 48 1.65 11.58 -5.23
CA ASP A 48 2.13 10.24 -5.59
C ASP A 48 2.17 9.32 -4.37
N MET A 49 2.47 9.88 -3.19
CA MET A 49 2.36 9.16 -1.92
C MET A 49 0.91 8.81 -1.56
N GLU A 50 -0.02 9.74 -1.76
CA GLU A 50 -1.46 9.50 -1.56
C GLU A 50 -1.95 8.39 -2.51
N LYS A 51 -1.59 8.45 -3.80
CA LYS A 51 -1.92 7.40 -4.78
C LYS A 51 -1.31 6.05 -4.44
N TYR A 52 -0.05 6.04 -3.99
CA TYR A 52 0.60 4.81 -3.59
C TYR A 52 -0.13 4.17 -2.39
N LEU A 53 -0.45 4.96 -1.37
CA LEU A 53 -1.20 4.50 -0.21
C LEU A 53 -2.59 3.96 -0.60
N GLU A 54 -3.29 4.65 -1.49
CA GLU A 54 -4.59 4.20 -2.02
C GLU A 54 -4.45 2.85 -2.74
N SER A 55 -3.44 2.70 -3.60
CA SER A 55 -3.19 1.44 -4.31
C SER A 55 -2.87 0.28 -3.36
N LEU A 56 -2.14 0.53 -2.26
CA LEU A 56 -1.86 -0.49 -1.25
C LEU A 56 -3.13 -0.90 -0.48
N LYS A 57 -3.99 0.07 -0.15
CA LYS A 57 -5.29 -0.18 0.50
C LYS A 57 -6.19 -1.02 -0.40
N GLU A 58 -6.32 -0.65 -1.66
CA GLU A 58 -7.13 -1.40 -2.62
C GLU A 58 -6.61 -2.83 -2.80
N GLN A 59 -5.29 -3.03 -2.98
CA GLN A 59 -4.71 -4.36 -3.11
C GLN A 59 -4.97 -5.23 -1.89
N LEU A 60 -4.82 -4.67 -0.69
CA LEU A 60 -5.10 -5.36 0.57
C LEU A 60 -6.60 -5.69 0.71
N GLU A 61 -7.48 -4.74 0.39
CA GLU A 61 -8.94 -4.97 0.42
C GLU A 61 -9.37 -6.04 -0.59
N HIS A 62 -8.86 -5.99 -1.82
CA HIS A 62 -9.13 -7.01 -2.83
C HIS A 62 -8.62 -8.38 -2.39
N HIS A 63 -7.43 -8.44 -1.81
CA HIS A 63 -6.88 -9.69 -1.28
C HIS A 63 -7.74 -10.23 -0.13
N ILE A 64 -8.12 -9.38 0.83
CA ILE A 64 -9.02 -9.75 1.93
C ILE A 64 -10.38 -10.22 1.39
N ALA A 65 -10.99 -9.49 0.47
CA ALA A 65 -12.29 -9.84 -0.10
C ALA A 65 -12.24 -11.18 -0.85
N THR A 66 -11.15 -11.45 -1.58
CA THR A 66 -11.00 -12.70 -2.35
C THR A 66 -10.56 -13.88 -1.50
N HIS A 67 -9.68 -13.69 -0.49
CA HIS A 67 -9.18 -14.78 0.35
C HIS A 67 -10.02 -15.02 1.62
N ILE A 68 -10.52 -13.98 2.28
CA ILE A 68 -11.38 -14.12 3.47
C ILE A 68 -12.82 -14.38 3.04
N GLY A 69 -13.29 -13.75 1.95
CA GLY A 69 -14.63 -13.96 1.41
C GLY A 69 -14.89 -15.37 0.85
N GLN A 70 -13.85 -16.15 0.53
CA GLN A 70 -13.99 -17.55 0.11
C GLN A 70 -14.10 -18.55 1.29
N SER A 71 -13.82 -18.11 2.53
CA SER A 71 -13.97 -18.96 3.72
C SER A 71 -15.40 -18.98 4.30
N ASN A 72 -16.29 -18.10 3.83
CA ASN A 72 -17.74 -18.14 4.08
C ASN A 72 -18.51 -18.21 2.75
N MET A 73 -18.67 -19.44 2.25
CA MET A 73 -19.68 -19.99 1.31
C MET A 73 -21.08 -19.31 1.28
N PRO A 74 -22.05 -19.68 0.37
CA PRO A 74 -22.08 -20.86 -0.53
C PRO A 74 -22.65 -20.65 -1.97
N SER A 75 -22.62 -21.78 -2.71
CA SER A 75 -23.39 -22.22 -3.89
C SER A 75 -23.05 -21.65 -5.27
#